data_AF-A0A5C8U4D6-F1
#
_entry.id   AF-A0A5C8U4D6-F1
#
_cell.length_a   1.000
_cell.length_b   1.000
_cell.length_c   1.000
_cell.angle_alpha   90.00
_cell.angle_beta   90.00
_cell.angle_gamma   90.00
#
_symmetry.space_group_name_H-M   'P 1'
#
loop_
_entity.id
_entity.type
_entity.pdbx_description
1 polymer ?
#
loop_
_entity_poly.entity_id
_entity_poly.type
_entity_poly.pdbx_seq_one_letter_code
_entity_poly.pdbx_strand_id
1 'polypeptide(L)' 'MMLTHLRRWITEHRPRQAAVEAEAQRLIARHGTNAPLVARALSGPPGRPSPYGRKVAKRVDQIAKRRNSGRP' A
#
# COMPACT_ATOMS: atom_id res chain seq x y z
N MET A 1 -26.85 10.04 16.03
CA MET A 1 -26.05 10.73 14.99
C MET A 1 -24.59 10.23 14.83
N MET A 2 -24.01 9.48 15.77
CA MET A 2 -22.60 9.02 15.71
C MET A 2 -22.38 7.76 14.82
N LEU A 3 -23.35 6.86 14.76
CA LEU A 3 -23.30 5.60 13.98
C LEU A 3 -23.22 5.82 12.47
N THR A 4 -23.88 6.86 11.94
CA THR A 4 -23.90 7.19 10.52
C THR A 4 -22.54 7.70 10.03
N HIS A 5 -21.80 8.45 10.85
CA HIS A 5 -20.44 8.90 10.55
C HIS A 5 -19.44 7.74 10.53
N LEU A 6 -19.52 6.82 11.50
CA LEU A 6 -18.65 5.66 11.55
C LEU A 6 -18.86 4.73 10.34
N ARG A 7 -20.12 4.46 9.98
CA ARG A 7 -20.45 3.63 8.83
C ARG A 7 -19.99 4.25 7.51
N ARG A 8 -20.17 5.56 7.34
CA ARG A 8 -19.65 6.30 6.18
C ARG A 8 -18.12 6.23 6.10
N TRP A 9 -17.44 6.49 7.23
CA TRP A 9 -15.99 6.39 7.33
C TRP A 9 -15.48 4.99 6.95
N ILE A 10 -16.10 3.92 7.49
CA ILE A 10 -15.74 2.54 7.14
C ILE A 10 -15.92 2.28 5.63
N THR A 11 -17.04 2.72 5.07
CA THR A 11 -17.38 2.45 3.66
C THR A 11 -16.48 3.22 2.69
N GLU A 12 -15.99 4.40 3.08
CA GLU A 12 -15.09 5.22 2.25
C GLU A 12 -13.60 4.86 2.45
N HIS A 13 -13.20 4.43 3.66
CA HIS A 13 -11.80 4.11 3.96
C HIS A 13 -11.41 2.66 3.64
N ARG A 14 -12.30 1.68 3.85
CA ARG A 14 -12.06 0.26 3.50
C ARG A 14 -11.67 0.05 2.03
N PRO A 15 -12.37 0.61 1.02
CA PRO A 15 -12.03 0.36 -0.37
C PRO A 15 -10.68 0.99 -0.75
N ARG A 16 -10.34 2.15 -0.17
CA ARG A 16 -9.04 2.80 -0.40
C ARG A 16 -7.89 1.99 0.20
N GLN A 17 -8.08 1.39 1.38
CA GLN A 17 -7.08 0.50 1.97
C GLN A 17 -6.98 -0.81 1.18
N ALA A 18 -8.10 -1.41 0.77
CA ALA A 18 -8.12 -2.62 -0.06
C ALA A 18 -7.41 -2.40 -1.40
N ALA A 19 -7.61 -1.25 -2.04
CA ALA A 19 -6.93 -0.90 -3.28
C ALA A 19 -5.41 -0.75 -3.10
N VAL A 20 -4.95 -0.16 -2.00
CA VAL A 20 -3.51 -0.08 -1.68
C VAL A 20 -2.93 -1.47 -1.42
N GLU A 21 -3.67 -2.33 -0.73
CA GLU A 21 -3.25 -3.71 -0.44
C GLU A 21 -3.13 -4.54 -1.71
N ALA A 22 -4.16 -4.51 -2.57
CA ALA A 22 -4.19 -5.26 -3.81
C ALA A 22 -3.05 -4.84 -4.74
N GLU A 23 -2.79 -3.53 -4.85
CA GLU A 23 -1.70 -3.03 -5.69
C GLU A 23 -0.32 -3.39 -5.13
N ALA A 24 -0.15 -3.32 -3.81
CA ALA A 24 1.09 -3.76 -3.16
C ALA A 24 1.35 -5.26 -3.39
N GLN A 25 0.31 -6.10 -3.27
CA GLN A 25 0.42 -7.53 -3.55
C GLN A 25 0.73 -7.81 -5.02
N ARG A 26 0.10 -7.09 -5.96
CA ARG A 26 0.40 -7.20 -7.40
C ARG A 26 1.85 -6.85 -7.70
N LEU A 27 2.38 -5.77 -7.13
CA LEU A 27 3.78 -5.38 -7.31
C LEU A 27 4.72 -6.45 -6.77
N ILE A 28 4.42 -7.03 -5.62
CA ILE A 28 5.21 -8.12 -5.02
C ILE A 28 5.14 -9.39 -5.88
N ALA A 29 3.96 -9.77 -6.37
CA ALA A 29 3.78 -10.93 -7.23
C ALA A 29 4.54 -10.78 -8.56
N ARG A 30 4.52 -9.57 -9.14
CA ARG A 30 5.13 -9.29 -10.44
C ARG A 30 6.63 -9.05 -10.39
N HIS A 31 7.12 -8.37 -9.35
CA HIS A 31 8.52 -7.91 -9.28
C HIS A 31 9.33 -8.59 -8.17
N GLY A 32 8.72 -9.45 -7.35
CA GLY A 32 9.39 -10.21 -6.31
C GLY A 32 10.21 -9.31 -5.38
N THR A 33 11.50 -9.62 -5.25
CA THR A 33 12.46 -8.89 -4.42
C THR A 33 12.63 -7.43 -4.85
N ASN A 34 12.40 -7.10 -6.12
CA ASN A 34 12.53 -5.74 -6.66
C ASN A 34 11.27 -4.87 -6.45
N ALA A 35 10.18 -5.44 -5.95
CA ALA A 35 8.91 -4.72 -5.76
C ALA A 35 9.04 -3.41 -4.96
N PRO A 36 9.85 -3.31 -3.88
CA PRO A 36 10.03 -2.04 -3.16
C PRO A 36 10.62 -0.92 -4.01
N LEU A 37 11.58 -1.25 -4.89
CA LEU A 37 12.22 -0.27 -5.78
C LEU A 37 11.23 0.22 -6.85
N VAL A 38 10.49 -0.71 -7.46
CA VAL A 38 9.46 -0.39 -8.46
C VAL A 38 8.34 0.45 -7.84
N ALA A 39 7.87 0.09 -6.64
CA ALA A 39 6.84 0.84 -5.95
C ALA A 39 7.27 2.27 -5.60
N ARG A 40 8.54 2.47 -5.26
CA ARG A 40 9.13 3.82 -5.05
C ARG A 40 9.16 4.62 -6.35
N ALA A 41 9.59 4.03 -7.46
CA ALA A 41 9.59 4.69 -8.77
C ALA A 41 8.17 5.10 -9.21
N LEU A 42 7.18 4.22 -8.98
CA LEU A 42 5.78 4.49 -9.28
C LEU A 42 5.13 5.49 -8.30
N SER A 43 5.77 5.76 -7.15
CA SER A 43 5.24 6.70 -6.17
C SER A 43 5.29 8.16 -6.61
N GLY A 44 5.97 8.44 -7.73
CA GLY A 44 6.17 9.78 -8.29
C GLY A 44 7.61 10.26 -8.11
N PRO A 45 7.97 11.37 -8.77
CA PRO A 45 9.34 11.88 -8.75
C PRO A 45 9.76 12.32 -7.33
N PRO A 46 11.07 12.29 -7.02
CA PRO A 46 11.58 12.84 -5.78
C PRO A 46 11.11 14.30 -5.62
N GLY A 47 10.60 14.65 -4.45
CA GLY A 47 10.05 15.99 -4.16
C GLY A 47 8.57 16.18 -4.47
N ARG A 48 7.94 15.29 -5.26
CA ARG A 48 6.48 15.36 -5.52
C ARG A 48 5.81 13.98 -5.61
N PRO A 49 5.88 13.16 -4.54
CA PRO A 49 5.25 11.84 -4.56
C PRO A 49 3.72 11.95 -4.54
N SER A 50 3.06 11.10 -5.32
CA SER A 50 1.63 10.85 -5.25
C SER A 50 1.26 10.31 -3.85
N PRO A 51 0.22 10.87 -3.18
CA PRO A 51 -0.24 10.36 -1.89
C PRO A 51 -0.65 8.88 -1.94
N TYR A 52 -1.22 8.43 -3.06
CA TYR A 52 -1.59 7.03 -3.26
C TYR A 52 -0.35 6.16 -3.48
N GLY A 53 0.54 6.57 -4.39
CA GLY A 53 1.77 5.86 -4.68
C GLY A 53 2.68 5.71 -3.45
N ARG A 54 2.75 6.74 -2.60
CA ARG A 54 3.48 6.68 -1.31
C ARG A 54 2.89 5.64 -0.35
N LYS A 55 1.57 5.48 -0.31
CA LYS A 55 0.89 4.46 0.52
C LYS A 55 1.19 3.06 0.00
N VAL A 56 1.15 2.85 -1.32
CA VAL A 56 1.51 1.58 -1.96
C VAL A 56 2.97 1.24 -1.68
N ALA A 57 3.91 2.16 -1.90
CA ALA A 57 5.34 1.94 -1.63
C ALA A 57 5.60 1.56 -0.17
N LYS A 58 5.01 2.29 0.79
CA LYS A 58 5.11 1.96 2.21
C LYS A 58 4.54 0.57 2.52
N ARG A 59 3.46 0.17 1.86
CA ARG A 59 2.84 -1.13 2.08
C ARG A 59 3.67 -2.28 1.51
N VAL A 60 4.22 -2.11 0.30
CA VAL A 60 5.16 -3.06 -0.31
C VAL A 60 6.38 -3.27 0.59
N ASP A 61 6.97 -2.18 1.11
CA ASP A 61 8.08 -2.23 2.06
C ASP A 61 7.73 -3.04 3.32
N GLN A 62 6.53 -2.85 3.88
CA GLN A 62 6.08 -3.59 5.06
C GLN A 62 5.94 -5.09 4.79
N ILE A 63 5.35 -5.47 3.66
CA ILE A 63 5.15 -6.87 3.31
C ILE A 63 6.52 -7.54 3.01
N ALA A 64 7.39 -6.86 2.27
CA ALA A 64 8.73 -7.36 1.98
C ALA A 64 9.56 -7.54 3.26
N LYS A 65 9.49 -6.59 4.20
CA LYS A 65 10.14 -6.71 5.52
C LYS A 65 9.58 -7.88 6.34
N ARG A 66 8.26 -8.09 6.34
CA ARG A 66 7.63 -9.23 7.04
C ARG A 66 8.07 -10.58 6.48
N ARG A 67 8.24 -10.67 5.15
CA ARG A 67 8.77 -11.87 4.49
C ARG A 67 10.23 -12.13 4.90
N ASN A 68 11.06 -11.10 4.95
CA ASN A 68 12.47 -11.24 5.33
C ASN A 68 12.67 -11.43 6.84
N SER A 69 11.75 -10.96 7.69
CA SER A 69 11.84 -11.14 9.14
C SER A 69 11.47 -12.56 9.60
N GLY A 70 11.16 -13.48 8.68
CA GLY A 70 11.00 -14.91 8.99
C GLY A 70 10.05 -15.18 10.16
N ARG A 71 8.90 -14.51 10.22
CA ARG A 71 7.91 -14.85 11.24
C ARG A 71 7.14 -16.10 10.76
N PRO A 72 7.33 -17.28 11.36
CA PRO A 72 6.45 -18.42 11.14
C PRO A 72 5.00 -18.06 11.52
#